data_AF-A0A562TBI6-F1
#
_entry.id   AF-A0A562TBI6-F1
#
_cell.length_a   1.000
_cell.length_b   1.000
_cell.length_c   1.000
_cell.angle_alpha   90.00
_cell.angle_beta   90.00
_cell.angle_gamma   90.00
#
_symmetry.space_group_name_H-M   'P 1'
#
loop_
_entity.id
_entity.type
_entity.pdbx_description
1 polymer ?
#
loop_
_entity_poly.entity_id
_entity_poly.type
_entity_poly.pdbx_seq_one_letter_code
_entity_poly.pdbx_strand_id
1 'polypeptide(L)'
;MEPKKNIETVERESLMLVLEEFTQEQDKHSKSINDLVSAVNSLTDKVKDFEGKLDKPKSVTVSTDTRPIQAIVRKGIIDMKLAAASQPKNVIRKFQLLLFPEQDVKLFYKIVFGRWFLWLAVMLFLTNSYKWGIHWNDNQKEIKIQRLENDRLSRAWNYLYDSQGRKIKQVMDSAYIKAGN
;
A
#
# COMPACT_ATOMS: atom_id res chain seq x y z
N MET A 1 -66.55 -77.23 11.18
CA MET A 1 -65.19 -77.29 11.75
C MET A 1 -64.20 -77.30 10.59
N GLU A 2 -63.93 -76.17 9.93
CA GLU A 2 -62.97 -76.12 8.80
C GLU A 2 -62.07 -74.85 8.67
N PRO A 3 -62.19 -73.75 9.44
CA PRO A 3 -61.32 -72.59 9.18
C PRO A 3 -59.91 -72.72 9.81
N LYS A 4 -59.70 -73.57 10.83
CA LYS A 4 -58.40 -73.64 11.53
C LYS A 4 -57.31 -74.42 10.77
N LYS A 5 -57.68 -75.43 9.97
CA LYS A 5 -56.72 -76.31 9.26
C LYS A 5 -56.06 -75.61 8.06
N ASN A 6 -56.76 -74.66 7.44
CA ASN A 6 -56.22 -73.86 6.33
C ASN A 6 -55.25 -72.76 6.79
N ILE A 7 -55.37 -72.27 8.02
CA ILE A 7 -54.48 -71.22 8.54
C ILE A 7 -53.11 -71.82 8.93
N GLU A 8 -53.08 -72.96 9.61
CA GLU A 8 -51.83 -73.65 9.97
C GLU A 8 -51.03 -74.13 8.75
N THR A 9 -51.70 -74.47 7.65
CA THR A 9 -51.04 -74.90 6.41
C THR A 9 -50.41 -73.71 5.67
N VAL A 10 -51.13 -72.60 5.57
CA VAL A 10 -50.62 -71.35 4.98
C VAL A 10 -49.44 -70.78 5.79
N GLU A 11 -49.50 -70.83 7.12
CA GLU A 11 -48.38 -70.40 7.98
C GLU A 11 -47.14 -71.29 7.81
N ARG A 12 -47.32 -72.62 7.69
CA ARG A 12 -46.21 -73.54 7.42
C ARG A 12 -45.59 -73.34 6.04
N GLU A 13 -46.40 -73.11 5.02
CA GLU A 13 -45.92 -72.80 3.66
C GLU A 13 -45.15 -71.47 3.63
N SER A 14 -45.65 -70.44 4.32
CA SER A 14 -44.95 -69.16 4.46
C SER A 14 -43.63 -69.29 5.21
N LEU A 15 -43.59 -70.05 6.30
CA LEU A 15 -42.36 -70.29 7.06
C LEU A 15 -41.34 -71.10 6.25
N MET A 16 -41.81 -72.08 5.48
CA MET A 16 -40.97 -72.89 4.58
C MET A 16 -40.36 -72.03 3.47
N LEU A 17 -41.15 -71.11 2.89
CA LEU A 17 -40.67 -70.17 1.87
C LEU A 17 -39.62 -69.20 2.43
N VAL A 18 -39.84 -68.65 3.63
CA VAL A 18 -38.84 -67.78 4.29
C VAL A 18 -37.57 -68.55 4.65
N LEU A 19 -37.68 -69.81 5.08
CA LEU A 19 -36.51 -70.65 5.33
C LEU A 19 -35.71 -70.93 4.06
N GLU A 20 -36.41 -71.18 2.95
CA GLU A 20 -35.79 -71.41 1.65
C GLU A 20 -35.09 -70.15 1.13
N GLU A 21 -35.75 -68.99 1.20
CA GLU A 21 -35.14 -67.70 0.87
C GLU A 21 -33.91 -67.40 1.73
N PHE A 22 -34.00 -67.62 3.05
CA PHE A 22 -32.88 -67.42 3.97
C PHE A 22 -31.70 -68.35 3.66
N THR A 23 -31.97 -69.61 3.32
CA THR A 23 -30.94 -70.58 2.95
C THR A 23 -30.27 -70.18 1.64
N GLN A 24 -31.04 -69.77 0.63
CA GLN A 24 -30.51 -69.26 -0.63
C GLN A 24 -29.69 -67.98 -0.45
N GLU A 25 -30.13 -67.07 0.42
CA GLU A 25 -29.42 -65.83 0.73
C GLU A 25 -28.11 -66.11 1.49
N GLN A 26 -28.12 -67.05 2.43
CA GLN A 26 -26.93 -67.51 3.14
C GLN A 26 -25.90 -68.14 2.20
N ASP A 27 -26.33 -68.94 1.22
CA ASP A 27 -25.45 -69.51 0.19
C ASP A 27 -24.83 -68.44 -0.71
N LYS A 28 -25.62 -67.43 -1.14
CA LYS A 28 -25.11 -66.29 -1.90
C LYS A 28 -24.11 -65.47 -1.10
N HIS A 29 -24.38 -65.27 0.19
CA HIS A 29 -23.48 -64.56 1.09
C HIS A 29 -22.16 -65.32 1.29
N SER A 30 -22.23 -66.65 1.46
CA SER A 30 -21.05 -67.52 1.56
C SER A 30 -20.18 -67.46 0.30
N LYS A 31 -20.79 -67.48 -0.89
CA LYS A 31 -20.07 -67.27 -2.17
C LYS A 31 -19.39 -65.91 -2.24
N SER A 32 -20.10 -64.84 -1.86
CA SER A 32 -19.56 -63.48 -1.86
C SER A 32 -18.37 -63.32 -0.92
N ILE A 33 -18.41 -63.97 0.26
CA ILE A 33 -17.27 -63.99 1.20
C ILE A 33 -16.07 -64.70 0.57
N ASN A 34 -16.29 -65.86 -0.07
CA ASN A 34 -15.19 -66.60 -0.71
C ASN A 34 -14.55 -65.81 -1.86
N ASP A 35 -15.35 -65.12 -2.67
CA ASP A 35 -14.86 -64.26 -3.74
C ASP A 35 -14.06 -63.08 -3.18
N LEU A 36 -14.52 -62.47 -2.07
CA LEU A 36 -13.81 -61.41 -1.39
C LEU A 36 -12.46 -61.89 -0.83
N VAL A 37 -12.43 -63.06 -0.19
CA VAL A 37 -11.18 -63.67 0.32
C VAL A 37 -10.21 -63.92 -0.83
N SER A 38 -10.69 -64.41 -1.97
CA SER A 38 -9.87 -64.63 -3.16
C SER A 38 -9.30 -63.31 -3.72
N ALA A 39 -10.11 -62.26 -3.80
CA ALA A 39 -9.68 -60.94 -4.24
C ALA A 39 -8.63 -60.32 -3.30
N VAL A 40 -8.82 -60.45 -1.99
CA VAL A 40 -7.87 -59.97 -0.96
C VAL A 40 -6.56 -60.75 -1.03
N ASN A 41 -6.59 -62.07 -1.23
CA ASN A 41 -5.39 -62.88 -1.42
C ASN A 41 -4.64 -62.46 -2.70
N SER A 42 -5.34 -62.27 -3.82
CA SER A 42 -4.73 -61.79 -5.06
C SER A 42 -4.11 -60.39 -4.91
N LEU A 43 -4.76 -59.49 -4.16
CA LEU A 43 -4.21 -58.16 -3.88
C LEU A 43 -2.98 -58.25 -2.98
N THR A 44 -3.02 -59.11 -1.96
CA THR A 44 -1.89 -59.36 -1.05
C THR A 44 -0.68 -59.89 -1.82
N ASP A 45 -0.89 -60.80 -2.76
CA ASP A 45 0.18 -61.33 -3.62
C ASP A 45 0.75 -60.26 -4.55
N LYS A 46 -0.10 -59.40 -5.13
CA LYS A 46 0.35 -58.24 -5.92
C LYS A 46 1.17 -57.26 -5.09
N VAL A 47 0.75 -56.97 -3.86
CA VAL A 47 1.47 -56.07 -2.95
C VAL A 47 2.82 -56.67 -2.56
N LYS A 48 2.89 -57.97 -2.27
CA LYS A 48 4.17 -58.68 -2.02
C LYS A 48 5.09 -58.66 -3.25
N ASP A 49 4.55 -58.84 -4.46
CA ASP A 49 5.32 -58.74 -5.70
C ASP A 49 5.82 -57.30 -5.95
N PHE A 50 5.03 -56.28 -5.60
CA PHE A 50 5.47 -54.88 -5.62
C PHE A 50 6.58 -54.59 -4.60
N GLU A 51 6.44 -55.07 -3.37
CA GLU A 51 7.44 -54.93 -2.31
C GLU A 51 8.75 -55.61 -2.71
N GLY A 52 8.69 -56.83 -3.26
CA GLY A 52 9.87 -57.52 -3.80
C GLY A 52 10.54 -56.80 -4.97
N LYS A 53 9.78 -56.10 -5.82
CA LYS A 53 10.33 -55.25 -6.90
C LYS A 53 10.93 -53.94 -6.39
N LEU A 54 10.48 -53.43 -5.25
CA LEU A 54 11.03 -52.26 -4.59
C LEU A 54 12.31 -52.56 -3.80
N ASP A 55 12.41 -53.76 -3.20
CA ASP A 55 13.61 -54.23 -2.50
C ASP A 55 14.77 -54.56 -3.45
N LYS A 56 14.46 -54.91 -4.70
CA LYS A 56 15.44 -55.11 -5.77
C LYS A 56 15.01 -54.31 -6.99
N PRO A 57 15.14 -52.97 -6.96
CA PRO A 57 14.90 -52.19 -8.16
C PRO A 57 15.88 -52.70 -9.20
N LYS A 58 15.38 -53.24 -10.32
CA LYS A 58 16.23 -53.49 -11.49
C LYS A 58 16.92 -52.17 -11.76
N SER A 59 18.22 -52.10 -11.51
CA SER A 59 19.04 -50.96 -11.87
C SER A 59 19.04 -50.92 -13.39
N VAL A 60 18.03 -50.28 -13.95
CA VAL A 60 18.15 -49.78 -15.31
C VAL A 60 19.10 -48.60 -15.17
N THR A 61 20.39 -48.89 -15.14
CA THR A 61 21.44 -47.96 -15.54
C THR A 61 21.20 -47.65 -17.02
N VAL A 62 20.16 -46.87 -17.31
CA VAL A 62 20.14 -46.10 -18.54
C VAL A 62 21.19 -45.02 -18.32
N SER A 63 22.43 -45.34 -18.68
CA SER A 63 23.44 -44.35 -19.03
C SER A 63 23.01 -43.67 -20.33
N THR A 64 21.84 -43.04 -20.33
CA THR A 64 21.47 -42.09 -21.36
C THR A 64 22.16 -40.81 -21.00
N ASP A 65 23.16 -40.46 -21.80
CA ASP A 65 23.83 -39.18 -21.77
C ASP A 65 22.77 -38.06 -21.63
N THR A 66 22.74 -37.42 -20.46
CA THR A 66 21.78 -36.34 -20.13
C THR A 66 22.25 -34.99 -20.67
N ARG A 67 23.46 -34.90 -21.23
CA ARG A 67 24.02 -33.70 -21.87
C ARG A 67 23.12 -33.11 -22.96
N PRO A 68 22.54 -33.86 -23.91
CA PRO A 68 21.64 -33.30 -24.92
C PRO A 68 20.36 -32.72 -24.31
N ILE A 69 19.77 -33.37 -23.32
CA ILE A 69 18.54 -32.88 -22.66
C ILE A 69 18.85 -31.61 -21.86
N GLN A 70 19.98 -31.57 -21.15
CA GLN A 70 20.41 -30.40 -20.41
C GLN A 70 20.72 -29.22 -21.34
N ALA A 71 21.28 -29.47 -22.52
CA ALA A 71 21.53 -28.45 -23.53
C ALA A 71 20.22 -27.87 -24.10
N ILE A 72 19.21 -28.71 -24.37
CA ILE A 72 17.90 -28.28 -24.86
C ILE A 72 17.19 -27.42 -23.81
N VAL A 73 17.20 -27.83 -22.54
CA VAL A 73 16.58 -27.05 -21.45
C VAL A 73 17.29 -25.72 -21.23
N ARG A 74 18.64 -25.72 -21.23
CA ARG A 74 19.41 -24.47 -21.12
C ARG A 74 19.13 -23.53 -22.28
N LYS A 75 19.05 -24.05 -23.51
CA LYS A 75 18.71 -23.26 -24.69
C LYS A 75 17.29 -22.68 -24.59
N GLY A 76 16.31 -23.48 -24.18
CA GLY A 76 14.93 -23.01 -23.98
C GLY A 76 14.81 -21.90 -22.92
N ILE A 77 15.57 -22.00 -21.83
CA ILE A 77 15.61 -20.96 -20.78
C ILE A 77 16.26 -19.67 -21.31
N ILE A 78 17.35 -19.78 -22.08
CA ILE A 78 18.00 -18.61 -22.69
C ILE A 78 17.08 -17.94 -23.71
N ASP A 79 16.42 -18.72 -24.56
CA ASP A 79 15.49 -18.22 -25.57
C ASP A 79 14.26 -17.56 -24.93
N MET A 80 13.72 -18.12 -23.84
CA MET A 80 12.65 -17.48 -23.06
C MET A 80 13.12 -16.18 -22.40
N LYS A 81 14.33 -16.14 -21.84
CA LYS A 81 14.89 -14.92 -21.25
C LYS A 81 15.11 -13.84 -22.31
N LEU A 82 15.53 -14.22 -23.51
CA LEU A 82 15.74 -13.32 -24.64
C LEU A 82 14.39 -12.84 -25.22
N ALA A 83 13.40 -13.71 -25.31
CA ALA A 83 12.03 -13.37 -25.68
C ALA A 83 11.37 -12.43 -24.65
N ALA A 84 11.54 -12.67 -23.36
CA ALA A 84 11.05 -11.80 -22.29
C ALA A 84 11.80 -10.46 -22.22
N ALA A 85 13.09 -10.42 -22.55
CA ALA A 85 13.87 -9.19 -22.65
C ALA A 85 13.56 -8.38 -23.92
N SER A 86 13.18 -9.05 -25.00
CA SER A 86 12.80 -8.43 -26.28
C SER A 86 11.31 -8.08 -26.36
N GLN A 87 10.48 -8.57 -25.44
CA GLN A 87 9.15 -8.01 -25.24
C GLN A 87 9.31 -6.51 -24.96
N PRO A 88 8.71 -5.64 -25.79
CA PRO A 88 8.71 -4.22 -25.51
C PRO A 88 7.97 -4.05 -24.18
N LYS A 89 8.72 -3.78 -23.10
CA LYS A 89 8.12 -3.37 -21.83
C LYS A 89 7.19 -2.23 -22.20
N ASN A 90 5.88 -2.42 -21.98
CA ASN A 90 4.91 -1.35 -22.16
C ASN A 90 5.35 -0.20 -21.26
N VAL A 91 6.07 0.76 -21.84
CA VAL A 91 6.42 2.03 -21.20
C VAL A 91 5.12 2.80 -21.19
N ILE A 92 4.26 2.45 -20.22
CA ILE A 92 3.15 3.30 -19.82
C ILE A 92 3.84 4.56 -19.34
N ARG A 93 3.92 5.58 -20.19
CA ARG A 93 4.35 6.93 -19.82
C ARG A 93 3.34 7.42 -18.79
N LYS A 94 3.62 7.15 -17.52
CA LYS A 94 2.96 7.81 -16.41
C LYS A 94 3.48 9.25 -16.42
N PHE A 95 2.74 10.15 -17.06
CA PHE A 95 2.85 11.58 -16.83
C PHE A 95 2.29 11.88 -15.43
N GLN A 96 2.94 11.35 -14.41
CA GLN A 96 2.76 11.83 -13.06
C GLN A 96 3.64 13.09 -12.99
N LEU A 97 3.02 14.23 -12.68
CA LEU A 97 3.74 15.41 -12.22
C LEU A 97 4.29 15.09 -10.81
N LEU A 98 5.21 14.13 -10.76
CA LEU A 98 5.95 13.76 -9.58
C LEU A 98 6.91 14.92 -9.36
N LEU A 99 6.61 15.79 -8.39
CA LEU A 99 7.56 16.79 -7.89
C LEU A 99 8.88 16.14 -7.40
N PHE A 100 8.95 14.80 -7.30
CA PHE A 100 10.09 14.04 -6.80
C PHE A 100 10.30 12.73 -7.59
N PRO A 101 11.53 12.36 -7.94
CA PRO A 101 11.83 11.06 -8.57
C PRO A 101 11.66 9.90 -7.57
N GLU A 102 11.09 8.76 -8.01
CA GLU A 102 10.92 7.55 -7.16
C GLU A 102 12.25 6.94 -6.69
N GLN A 103 13.34 7.17 -7.43
CA GLN A 103 14.70 6.79 -7.06
C GLN A 103 15.47 8.05 -6.62
N ASP A 104 16.16 7.96 -5.47
CA ASP A 104 16.99 9.02 -4.86
C ASP A 104 16.28 10.26 -4.23
N VAL A 105 15.06 10.08 -3.73
CA VAL A 105 14.31 11.10 -2.97
C VAL A 105 15.15 11.76 -1.86
N LYS A 106 15.94 10.96 -1.12
CA LYS A 106 16.78 11.44 0.00
C LYS A 106 17.92 12.34 -0.46
N LEU A 107 18.57 12.03 -1.57
CA LEU A 107 19.69 12.81 -2.10
C LEU A 107 19.18 14.13 -2.68
N PHE A 108 18.06 14.09 -3.41
CA PHE A 108 17.44 15.29 -3.96
C PHE A 108 16.98 16.27 -2.88
N TYR A 109 16.27 15.78 -1.84
CA TYR A 109 15.86 16.63 -0.71
C TYR A 109 17.06 17.25 0.01
N LYS A 110 18.14 16.47 0.22
CA LYS A 110 19.35 16.96 0.89
C LYS A 110 20.03 18.09 0.10
N ILE A 111 20.06 18.02 -1.23
CA ILE A 111 20.69 19.07 -2.06
C ILE A 111 19.77 20.30 -2.16
N VAL A 112 18.50 20.10 -2.51
CA VAL A 112 17.56 21.19 -2.81
C VAL A 112 17.16 21.92 -1.54
N PHE A 113 16.72 21.21 -0.52
CA PHE A 113 16.33 21.83 0.76
C PHE A 113 17.53 22.17 1.65
N GLY A 114 18.70 21.58 1.41
CA GLY A 114 19.92 21.91 2.16
C GLY A 114 20.55 23.21 1.69
N ARG A 115 21.15 23.22 0.49
CA ARG A 115 21.96 24.37 0.05
C ARG A 115 21.13 25.37 -0.74
N TRP A 116 20.37 24.93 -1.73
CA TRP A 116 19.68 25.82 -2.67
C TRP A 116 18.54 26.61 -2.02
N PHE A 117 17.69 25.94 -1.26
CA PHE A 117 16.59 26.59 -0.55
C PHE A 117 17.10 27.58 0.51
N LEU A 118 18.19 27.24 1.21
CA LEU A 118 18.81 28.14 2.18
C LEU A 118 19.35 29.40 1.50
N TRP A 119 20.05 29.26 0.35
CA TRP A 119 20.48 30.43 -0.43
C TRP A 119 19.32 31.30 -0.90
N LEU A 120 18.21 30.69 -1.31
CA LEU A 120 17.01 31.41 -1.73
C LEU A 120 16.37 32.16 -0.56
N ALA A 121 16.24 31.51 0.61
CA ALA A 121 15.73 32.14 1.83
C ALA A 121 16.62 33.31 2.28
N VAL A 122 17.94 33.12 2.24
CA VAL A 122 18.93 34.18 2.56
C VAL A 122 18.77 35.34 1.57
N MET A 123 18.68 35.08 0.28
CA MET A 123 18.54 36.13 -0.74
C MET A 123 17.23 36.94 -0.57
N LEU A 124 16.11 36.26 -0.30
CA LEU A 124 14.84 36.92 0.02
C LEU A 124 14.94 37.74 1.32
N PHE A 125 15.57 37.19 2.34
CA PHE A 125 15.76 37.87 3.62
C PHE A 125 16.60 39.13 3.46
N LEU A 126 17.72 39.09 2.71
CA LEU A 126 18.54 40.27 2.42
C LEU A 126 17.74 41.33 1.65
N THR A 127 17.00 40.91 0.63
CA THR A 127 16.24 41.85 -0.21
C THR A 127 15.13 42.55 0.60
N ASN A 128 14.42 41.80 1.43
CA ASN A 128 13.40 42.35 2.31
C ASN A 128 14.01 43.21 3.43
N SER A 129 15.13 42.79 4.01
CA SER A 129 15.84 43.57 5.03
C SER A 129 16.37 44.89 4.47
N TYR A 130 16.88 44.88 3.23
CA TYR A 130 17.33 46.09 2.55
C TYR A 130 16.18 47.07 2.29
N LYS A 131 15.07 46.58 1.73
CA LYS A 131 13.86 47.39 1.52
C LYS A 131 13.32 47.95 2.84
N TRP A 132 13.25 47.10 3.87
CA TRP A 132 12.82 47.52 5.20
C TRP A 132 13.76 48.57 5.80
N GLY A 133 15.08 48.40 5.65
CA GLY A 133 16.07 49.36 6.12
C GLY A 133 15.94 50.74 5.46
N ILE A 134 15.70 50.79 4.15
CA ILE A 134 15.47 52.05 3.44
C ILE A 134 14.18 52.71 3.94
N HIS A 135 13.06 51.97 3.96
CA HIS A 135 11.79 52.52 4.42
C HIS A 135 11.84 52.98 5.87
N TRP A 136 12.55 52.25 6.73
CA TRP A 136 12.76 52.63 8.11
C TRP A 136 13.54 53.95 8.21
N ASN A 137 14.64 54.06 7.46
CA ASN A 137 15.47 55.27 7.46
C ASN A 137 14.71 56.50 6.94
N ASP A 138 13.94 56.34 5.85
CA ASP A 138 13.16 57.42 5.26
C ASP A 138 12.05 57.88 6.21
N ASN A 139 11.33 56.95 6.82
CA ASN A 139 10.30 57.27 7.81
C ASN A 139 10.89 57.99 9.03
N GLN A 140 12.05 57.54 9.53
CA GLN A 140 12.76 58.24 10.61
C GLN A 140 13.20 59.66 10.22
N LYS A 141 13.60 59.86 8.97
CA LYS A 141 13.96 61.19 8.45
C LYS A 141 12.74 62.10 8.37
N GLU A 142 11.62 61.61 7.85
CA GLU A 142 10.36 62.37 7.78
C GLU A 142 9.85 62.75 9.17
N ILE A 143 9.85 61.81 10.12
CA ILE A 143 9.46 62.09 11.51
C ILE A 143 10.36 63.17 12.12
N LYS A 144 11.67 63.13 11.86
CA LYS A 144 12.59 64.18 12.34
C LYS A 144 12.29 65.53 11.72
N ILE A 145 12.03 65.59 10.41
CA ILE A 145 11.68 66.83 9.72
C ILE A 145 10.38 67.41 10.30
N GLN A 146 9.34 66.59 10.44
CA GLN A 146 8.06 67.00 11.03
C GLN A 146 8.23 67.51 12.46
N ARG A 147 9.06 66.85 13.28
CA ARG A 147 9.38 67.33 14.64
C ARG A 147 10.11 68.66 14.62
N LEU A 148 11.10 68.85 13.75
CA LEU A 148 11.83 70.10 13.62
C LEU A 148 10.93 71.25 13.17
N GLU A 149 10.02 71.00 12.22
CA GLU A 149 9.03 71.97 11.76
C GLU A 149 8.05 72.32 12.87
N ASN A 150 7.52 71.32 13.58
CA ASN A 150 6.63 71.53 14.71
C ASN A 150 7.31 72.29 15.85
N ASP A 151 8.57 71.96 16.18
CA ASP A 151 9.37 72.68 17.17
C ASP A 151 9.65 74.13 16.75
N ARG A 152 9.82 74.39 15.45
CA ARG A 152 9.97 75.75 14.92
C ARG A 152 8.67 76.53 15.02
N LEU A 153 7.53 75.93 14.66
CA LEU A 153 6.22 76.55 14.77
C LEU A 153 5.85 76.84 16.22
N SER A 154 6.07 75.88 17.12
CA SER A 154 5.87 76.03 18.56
C SER A 154 6.72 77.17 19.13
N ARG A 155 8.01 77.24 18.78
CA ARG A 155 8.87 78.35 19.21
C ARG A 155 8.44 79.70 18.65
N ALA A 156 8.04 79.76 17.38
CA ALA A 156 7.54 80.99 16.76
C ALA A 156 6.22 81.46 17.41
N TRP A 157 5.32 80.51 17.70
CA TRP A 157 4.08 80.78 18.42
C TRP A 157 4.34 81.30 19.82
N ASN A 158 5.23 80.65 20.58
CA ASN A 158 5.60 81.09 21.94
C ASN A 158 6.25 82.48 21.92
N TYR A 159 7.17 82.73 20.98
CA TYR A 159 7.79 84.05 20.82
C TYR A 159 6.75 85.13 20.53
N LEU A 160 5.83 84.88 19.60
CA LEU A 160 4.75 85.81 19.29
C LEU A 160 3.86 86.00 20.51
N TYR A 161 3.42 84.92 21.15
CA TYR A 161 2.59 84.95 22.34
C TYR A 161 3.24 85.83 23.42
N ASP A 162 4.50 85.58 23.78
CA ASP A 162 5.21 86.31 24.83
C ASP A 162 5.38 87.80 24.51
N SER A 163 5.59 88.16 23.24
CA SER A 163 5.76 89.54 22.77
C SER A 163 4.47 90.38 22.75
N GLN A 164 3.29 89.76 22.84
CA GLN A 164 2.00 90.42 22.64
C GLN A 164 1.27 90.79 23.95
N GLY A 165 0.38 91.79 23.87
CA GLY A 165 -0.43 92.26 25.01
C GLY A 165 -1.55 91.29 25.43
N ARG A 166 -2.08 91.45 26.65
CA ARG A 166 -3.11 90.55 27.26
C ARG A 166 -4.32 90.26 26.37
N LYS A 167 -4.84 91.25 25.64
CA LYS A 167 -6.02 91.07 24.76
C LYS A 167 -5.74 90.10 23.60
N ILE A 168 -4.56 90.19 23.01
CA ILE A 168 -4.16 89.33 21.88
C ILE A 168 -3.88 87.91 22.36
N LYS A 169 -3.26 87.75 23.54
CA LYS A 169 -3.07 86.44 24.20
C LYS A 169 -4.39 85.68 24.39
N GLN A 170 -5.44 86.35 24.88
CA GLN A 170 -6.77 85.74 25.04
C GLN A 170 -7.36 85.25 23.71
N VAL A 171 -7.17 86.01 22.62
CA VAL A 171 -7.60 85.59 21.28
C VAL A 171 -6.79 84.38 20.81
N MET A 172 -5.48 84.38 21.00
CA MET A 172 -4.59 83.26 20.67
C MET A 172 -4.95 81.99 21.45
N ASP A 173 -5.24 82.09 22.74
CA ASP A 173 -5.68 80.98 23.59
C ASP A 173 -7.02 80.40 23.10
N SER A 174 -7.97 81.28 22.76
CA SER A 174 -9.27 80.84 22.20
C SER A 174 -9.12 80.14 20.85
N ALA A 175 -8.19 80.60 20.00
CA ALA A 175 -7.89 79.99 18.71
C ALA A 175 -7.23 78.62 18.88
N TYR A 176 -6.32 78.48 19.85
CA TYR A 176 -5.66 77.21 20.15
C TYR A 176 -6.66 76.16 20.65
N ILE A 177 -7.54 76.52 21.58
CA ILE A 177 -8.60 75.62 22.08
C ILE A 177 -9.56 75.21 20.96
N LYS A 178 -9.92 76.14 20.07
CA LYS A 178 -10.81 75.85 18.93
C LYS A 178 -10.15 74.98 17.87
N ALA A 179 -8.83 75.05 17.71
CA ALA A 179 -8.09 74.22 16.75
C ALA A 179 -7.83 72.80 17.26
N GLY A 180 -7.88 72.57 18.58
CA GLY A 180 -7.66 71.26 19.21
C GLY A 180 -8.92 70.42 19.46
N ASN A 181 -10.12 71.00 19.26
CA ASN A 181 -11.42 70.32 19.26
C ASN A 181 -11.89 70.05 17.84
#